data_AF-W5UTZ6-F1
#
_entry.id   AF-W5UTZ6-F1
#
_cell.length_a   1.000
_cell.length_b   1.000
_cell.length_c   1.000
_cell.angle_alpha   90.00
_cell.angle_beta   90.00
_cell.angle_gamma   90.00
#
_symmetry.space_group_name_H-M   'P 1'
#
loop_
_entity.id
_entity.type
_entity.pdbx_description
1 polymer ?
#
loop_
_entity_poly.entity_id
_entity_poly.type
_entity_poly.pdbx_seq_one_letter_code
_entity_poly.pdbx_strand_id
1 'polypeptide(L)'
;MFYLFNKSYTFKKIIQNKKKLSNIFAFSIFDIVISGIYLGLFLIIAYLVKMAMPARFNIAFELPFYIFLGITLNWFKGSFVALIFDITKTALTSNLFIWTPEYGLVPPVIAILAALFFKLVYQKDLWLLIPTVIFILAIIFIFFYYFSLNSQQISRVPVAWRSTFDKITILSLIGSISLFISIAAIILFILYYKTKEQKWKIAFLSLMILAILFIIFRWFWHPIAFIKYYNRYINRSGNDRLINNFFFYYLSPIILKSAFSLPIYTFCLVSTIPLINYLNYRHNYQSRLGY
;
A
#
# COMPACT_ATOMS: atom_id res chain seq x y z
N MET A 1 -12.40 50.92 -18.67
CA MET A 1 -12.15 49.81 -19.63
C MET A 1 -11.32 48.65 -19.03
N PHE A 2 -10.41 48.88 -18.08
CA PHE A 2 -9.56 47.83 -17.46
C PHE A 2 -10.29 46.84 -16.52
N TYR A 3 -11.45 47.21 -15.95
CA TYR A 3 -12.16 46.36 -14.99
C TYR A 3 -12.89 45.15 -15.59
N LEU A 4 -13.27 45.21 -16.87
CA LEU A 4 -14.00 44.12 -17.55
C LEU A 4 -13.07 42.98 -18.02
N PHE A 5 -11.80 43.29 -18.33
CA PHE A 5 -10.81 42.30 -18.74
C PHE A 5 -10.45 41.32 -17.61
N ASN A 6 -10.41 41.80 -16.36
CA ASN A 6 -10.05 40.97 -15.20
C ASN A 6 -11.14 39.95 -14.83
N LYS A 7 -12.42 40.29 -15.10
CA LYS A 7 -13.59 39.42 -14.84
C LYS A 7 -13.68 38.24 -15.83
N SER A 8 -13.32 38.48 -17.10
CA SER A 8 -13.26 37.43 -18.13
C SER A 8 -12.17 36.39 -17.83
N TYR A 9 -11.01 36.85 -17.35
CA TYR A 9 -9.88 35.97 -16.99
C TYR A 9 -10.19 35.09 -15.78
N THR A 10 -10.83 35.65 -14.75
CA THR A 10 -11.27 34.91 -13.57
C THR A 10 -12.35 33.88 -13.90
N PHE A 11 -13.31 34.20 -14.77
CA PHE A 11 -14.38 33.27 -15.14
C PHE A 11 -13.86 32.08 -15.97
N LYS A 12 -12.97 32.32 -16.95
CA LYS A 12 -12.30 31.24 -17.70
C LYS A 12 -11.49 30.31 -16.78
N LYS A 13 -10.77 30.87 -15.80
CA LYS A 13 -10.00 30.09 -14.82
C LYS A 13 -10.91 29.23 -13.92
N ILE A 14 -12.08 29.74 -13.53
CA ILE A 14 -13.08 28.98 -12.75
C ILE A 14 -13.64 27.82 -13.57
N ILE A 15 -14.00 28.04 -14.83
CA ILE A 15 -14.52 26.98 -15.72
C ILE A 15 -13.45 25.92 -15.98
N GLN A 16 -12.21 26.32 -16.25
CA GLN A 16 -11.08 25.39 -16.42
C GLN A 16 -10.82 24.58 -15.15
N ASN A 17 -10.90 25.19 -13.97
CA ASN A 17 -10.77 24.48 -12.70
C ASN A 17 -11.94 23.51 -12.47
N LYS A 18 -13.18 23.89 -12.79
CA LYS A 18 -14.35 22.99 -12.71
C LYS A 18 -14.19 21.78 -13.65
N LYS A 19 -13.78 22.01 -14.91
CA LYS A 19 -13.53 20.94 -15.89
C LYS A 19 -12.37 20.02 -15.46
N LYS A 20 -11.36 20.57 -14.79
CA LYS A 20 -10.25 19.80 -14.22
C LYS A 20 -10.69 18.95 -13.02
N LEU A 21 -11.58 19.47 -12.17
CA LEU A 21 -12.15 18.73 -11.05
C LEU A 21 -13.08 17.60 -11.52
N SER A 22 -13.95 17.84 -12.51
CA SER A 22 -14.86 16.82 -13.02
C SER A 22 -14.10 15.60 -13.59
N ASN A 23 -12.96 15.83 -14.24
CA ASN A 23 -12.15 14.75 -14.82
C ASN A 23 -11.47 13.86 -13.76
N ILE A 24 -11.32 14.34 -12.52
CA ILE A 24 -10.77 13.53 -11.41
C ILE A 24 -11.80 12.50 -10.95
N PHE A 25 -13.09 12.85 -10.98
CA PHE A 25 -14.18 12.00 -10.48
C PHE A 25 -14.83 11.14 -11.57
N ALA A 26 -14.90 11.60 -12.82
CA ALA A 26 -15.56 10.89 -13.92
C ALA A 26 -14.68 9.82 -14.55
N PHE A 27 -15.11 8.56 -14.54
CA PHE A 27 -14.43 7.44 -15.21
C PHE A 27 -14.52 7.58 -16.73
N SER A 28 -13.38 7.45 -17.41
CA SER A 28 -13.34 7.30 -18.87
C SER A 28 -13.59 5.85 -19.28
N ILE A 29 -13.89 5.61 -20.55
CA ILE A 29 -14.02 4.25 -21.11
C ILE A 29 -12.72 3.46 -20.87
N PHE A 30 -11.56 4.10 -21.06
CA PHE A 30 -10.26 3.48 -20.79
C PHE A 30 -10.10 3.10 -19.32
N ASP A 31 -10.48 3.99 -18.39
CA ASP A 31 -10.40 3.72 -16.95
C ASP A 31 -11.23 2.49 -16.57
N ILE A 32 -12.42 2.34 -17.16
CA ILE A 32 -13.30 1.19 -16.93
C ILE A 32 -12.68 -0.08 -17.51
N VAL A 33 -12.18 -0.04 -18.75
CA VAL A 33 -11.59 -1.20 -19.42
C VAL A 33 -10.33 -1.68 -18.69
N ILE A 34 -9.41 -0.78 -18.34
CA ILE A 34 -8.18 -1.16 -17.63
C ILE A 34 -8.48 -1.69 -16.22
N SER A 35 -9.47 -1.11 -15.54
CA SER A 35 -9.95 -1.61 -14.24
C SER A 35 -10.52 -3.01 -14.36
N GLY A 36 -11.31 -3.30 -15.40
CA GLY A 36 -11.87 -4.62 -15.67
C GLY A 36 -10.79 -5.67 -15.94
N ILE A 37 -9.78 -5.34 -16.75
CA ILE A 37 -8.64 -6.23 -17.04
C ILE A 37 -7.86 -6.53 -15.75
N TYR A 38 -7.55 -5.50 -14.96
CA TYR A 38 -6.85 -5.69 -13.69
C TYR A 38 -7.68 -6.48 -12.68
N LEU A 39 -9.00 -6.29 -12.65
CA LEU A 39 -9.89 -7.06 -11.77
C LEU A 39 -9.86 -8.53 -12.16
N GLY A 40 -9.96 -8.85 -13.45
CA GLY A 40 -9.88 -10.22 -13.94
C GLY A 40 -8.56 -10.90 -13.53
N LEU A 41 -7.42 -10.24 -13.80
CA LEU A 41 -6.10 -10.76 -13.39
C LEU A 41 -5.99 -10.93 -11.88
N PHE A 42 -6.45 -9.94 -11.12
CA PHE A 42 -6.44 -9.95 -9.67
C PHE A 42 -7.24 -11.12 -9.10
N LEU A 43 -8.44 -11.38 -9.62
CA LEU A 43 -9.30 -12.49 -9.17
C LEU A 43 -8.73 -13.86 -9.55
N ILE A 44 -8.14 -13.99 -10.74
CA ILE A 44 -7.44 -15.23 -11.15
C ILE A 44 -6.31 -15.53 -10.17
N ILE A 45 -5.46 -14.54 -9.88
CA ILE A 45 -4.34 -14.72 -8.93
C ILE A 45 -4.87 -14.98 -7.52
N ALA A 46 -5.92 -14.28 -7.08
CA ALA A 46 -6.55 -14.52 -5.78
C ALA A 46 -7.02 -15.97 -5.62
N TYR A 47 -7.65 -16.50 -6.66
CA TYR A 47 -8.11 -17.88 -6.70
C TYR A 47 -6.93 -18.86 -6.67
N LEU A 48 -5.91 -18.64 -7.51
CA LEU A 48 -4.71 -19.47 -7.55
C LEU A 48 -3.96 -19.48 -6.21
N VAL A 49 -3.78 -18.33 -5.57
CA VAL A 49 -3.15 -18.22 -4.26
C VAL A 49 -3.96 -18.96 -3.20
N LYS A 50 -5.30 -18.84 -3.21
CA LYS A 50 -6.17 -19.57 -2.28
C LYS A 50 -6.06 -21.09 -2.44
N MET A 51 -5.88 -21.58 -3.66
CA MET A 51 -5.75 -23.02 -3.95
C MET A 51 -4.34 -23.56 -3.69
N ALA A 52 -3.31 -22.80 -4.06
CA ALA A 52 -1.92 -23.26 -4.02
C ALA A 52 -1.25 -23.06 -2.66
N MET A 53 -1.68 -22.07 -1.87
CA MET A 53 -1.03 -21.75 -0.60
C MET A 53 -1.85 -22.20 0.60
N PRO A 54 -1.22 -22.81 1.62
CA PRO A 54 -1.89 -23.11 2.88
C PRO A 54 -2.42 -21.81 3.51
N ALA A 55 -3.59 -21.87 4.17
CA ALA A 55 -4.19 -20.70 4.84
C ALA A 55 -3.25 -19.99 5.83
N ARG A 56 -2.29 -20.73 6.40
CA ARG A 56 -1.25 -20.20 7.31
C ARG A 56 -0.28 -19.24 6.60
N PHE A 57 -0.08 -19.39 5.29
CA PHE A 57 0.74 -18.51 4.44
C PHE A 57 -0.14 -17.50 3.70
N ASN A 58 -1.01 -16.79 4.41
CA ASN A 58 -1.76 -15.66 3.86
C ASN A 58 -0.81 -14.51 3.46
N ILE A 59 -0.35 -14.56 2.22
CA ILE A 59 0.53 -13.58 1.56
C ILE A 59 -0.36 -12.49 0.97
N ALA A 60 -0.09 -11.22 1.29
CA ALA A 60 -0.92 -10.11 0.80
C ALA A 60 -0.52 -9.71 -0.62
N PHE A 61 -0.76 -10.58 -1.59
CA PHE A 61 -0.41 -10.36 -2.99
C PHE A 61 -1.19 -9.18 -3.61
N GLU A 62 -2.20 -8.68 -2.91
CA GLU A 62 -3.08 -7.60 -3.36
C GLU A 62 -2.38 -6.23 -3.31
N LEU A 63 -1.35 -6.08 -2.47
CA LEU A 63 -0.66 -4.80 -2.27
C LEU A 63 -0.12 -4.20 -3.59
N PRO A 64 0.62 -4.94 -4.44
CA PRO A 64 1.00 -4.45 -5.76
C PRO A 64 -0.17 -3.95 -6.62
N PHE A 65 -1.30 -4.67 -6.62
CA PHE A 65 -2.48 -4.29 -7.41
C PHE A 65 -3.07 -2.97 -6.96
N TYR A 66 -3.21 -2.75 -5.65
CA TYR A 66 -3.73 -1.49 -5.12
C TYR A 66 -2.79 -0.32 -5.43
N ILE A 67 -1.47 -0.55 -5.41
CA ILE A 67 -0.49 0.46 -5.85
C ILE A 67 -0.66 0.77 -7.33
N PHE A 68 -0.80 -0.24 -8.20
CA PHE A 68 -1.02 -0.03 -9.64
C PHE A 68 -2.29 0.77 -9.91
N LEU A 69 -3.39 0.48 -9.22
CA LEU A 69 -4.64 1.22 -9.34
C LEU A 69 -4.46 2.69 -8.97
N GLY A 70 -3.73 2.98 -7.90
CA GLY A 70 -3.39 4.35 -7.51
C GLY A 70 -2.59 5.09 -8.57
N ILE A 71 -1.58 4.44 -9.16
CA ILE A 71 -0.72 5.03 -10.19
C ILE A 71 -1.48 5.24 -11.51
N THR A 72 -2.31 4.28 -11.91
CA THR A 72 -3.05 4.31 -13.18
C THR A 72 -4.22 5.28 -13.17
N LEU A 73 -5.07 5.17 -12.17
CA LEU A 73 -6.37 5.83 -12.15
C LEU A 73 -6.35 7.13 -11.32
N ASN A 74 -5.21 7.47 -10.72
CA ASN A 74 -5.05 8.50 -9.68
C ASN A 74 -5.76 8.14 -8.35
N TRP A 75 -5.58 9.02 -7.36
CA TRP A 75 -6.03 8.81 -5.99
C TRP A 75 -7.54 8.50 -5.86
N PHE A 76 -8.42 9.24 -6.53
CA PHE A 76 -9.87 9.05 -6.36
C PHE A 76 -10.38 7.78 -7.05
N LYS A 77 -10.27 7.68 -8.38
CA LYS A 77 -10.75 6.51 -9.13
C LYS A 77 -10.04 5.23 -8.69
N GLY A 78 -8.72 5.30 -8.48
CA GLY A 78 -7.92 4.17 -8.02
C GLY A 78 -8.38 3.65 -6.66
N SER A 79 -8.71 4.54 -5.72
CA SER A 79 -9.23 4.13 -4.41
C SER A 79 -10.62 3.52 -4.46
N PHE A 80 -11.51 4.07 -5.29
CA PHE A 80 -12.84 3.51 -5.51
C PHE A 80 -12.76 2.11 -6.13
N VAL A 81 -11.93 1.93 -7.17
CA VAL A 81 -11.72 0.62 -7.81
C VAL A 81 -11.04 -0.36 -6.86
N ALA A 82 -10.07 0.08 -6.06
CA ALA A 82 -9.41 -0.78 -5.07
C ALA A 82 -10.40 -1.30 -4.01
N LEU A 83 -11.39 -0.49 -3.61
CA LEU A 83 -12.48 -0.94 -2.74
C LEU A 83 -13.31 -2.06 -3.40
N ILE A 84 -13.66 -1.88 -4.69
CA ILE A 84 -14.41 -2.88 -5.44
C ILE A 84 -13.61 -4.18 -5.56
N PHE A 85 -12.30 -4.10 -5.82
CA PHE A 85 -11.43 -5.28 -5.87
C PHE A 85 -11.48 -6.06 -4.56
N ASP A 86 -11.35 -5.38 -3.43
CA ASP A 86 -11.36 -6.01 -2.11
C ASP A 86 -12.70 -6.70 -1.82
N ILE A 87 -13.82 -6.02 -2.07
CA ILE A 87 -15.17 -6.57 -1.90
C ILE A 87 -15.40 -7.78 -2.82
N THR A 88 -14.97 -7.68 -4.08
CA THR A 88 -15.17 -8.77 -5.07
C THR A 88 -14.32 -9.99 -4.72
N LYS A 89 -13.09 -9.77 -4.21
CA LYS A 89 -12.23 -10.86 -3.74
C LYS A 89 -12.80 -11.54 -2.50
N THR A 90 -13.31 -10.79 -1.52
CA THR A 90 -13.95 -11.40 -0.33
C THR A 90 -15.21 -12.17 -0.72
N ALA A 91 -15.98 -11.68 -1.69
CA ALA A 91 -17.07 -12.41 -2.33
C ALA A 91 -16.61 -13.73 -2.95
N LEU A 92 -15.62 -13.68 -3.85
CA LEU A 92 -15.11 -14.86 -4.56
C LEU A 92 -14.50 -15.90 -3.61
N THR A 93 -13.82 -15.44 -2.56
CA THR A 93 -13.13 -16.33 -1.62
C THR A 93 -14.03 -16.84 -0.50
N SER A 94 -15.35 -16.66 -0.58
CA SER A 94 -16.36 -17.06 0.41
C SER A 94 -16.11 -16.48 1.81
N ASN A 95 -15.44 -15.33 1.89
CA ASN A 95 -15.03 -14.67 3.13
C ASN A 95 -15.78 -13.34 3.34
N LEU A 96 -16.97 -13.19 2.76
CA LEU A 96 -17.78 -11.96 2.89
C LEU A 96 -18.03 -11.58 4.35
N PHE A 97 -18.26 -12.57 5.21
CA PHE A 97 -18.47 -12.34 6.65
C PHE A 97 -17.24 -11.81 7.38
N ILE A 98 -16.05 -11.94 6.79
CA ILE A 98 -14.79 -11.44 7.34
C ILE A 98 -14.55 -9.99 6.89
N TRP A 99 -15.31 -9.49 5.91
CA TRP A 99 -15.19 -8.10 5.48
C TRP A 99 -15.68 -7.17 6.58
N THR A 100 -14.79 -6.31 7.06
CA THR A 100 -15.14 -5.25 8.00
C THR A 100 -14.62 -3.91 7.52
N PRO A 101 -15.22 -2.79 7.96
CA PRO A 101 -14.73 -1.46 7.62
C PRO A 101 -13.26 -1.25 7.98
N GLU A 102 -12.76 -1.88 9.05
CA GLU A 102 -11.35 -1.82 9.42
C GLU A 102 -10.44 -2.41 8.33
N TYR A 103 -10.85 -3.48 7.66
CA TYR A 103 -10.10 -4.05 6.53
C TYR A 103 -10.39 -3.34 5.21
N GLY A 104 -11.66 -2.99 4.95
CA GLY A 104 -12.10 -2.39 3.70
C GLY A 104 -11.52 -1.00 3.41
N LEU A 105 -11.06 -0.28 4.44
CA LEU A 105 -10.41 1.02 4.26
C LEU A 105 -8.94 0.92 3.79
N VAL A 106 -8.30 -0.24 3.96
CA VAL A 106 -6.88 -0.43 3.62
C VAL A 106 -6.61 -0.28 2.10
N PRO A 107 -7.32 -0.98 1.19
CA PRO A 107 -7.10 -0.84 -0.26
C PRO A 107 -7.25 0.59 -0.79
N PRO A 108 -8.33 1.33 -0.46
CA PRO A 108 -8.49 2.72 -0.88
C PRO A 108 -7.32 3.61 -0.45
N VAL A 109 -6.86 3.50 0.79
CA VAL A 109 -5.78 4.36 1.31
C VAL A 109 -4.44 3.99 0.67
N ILE A 110 -4.18 2.71 0.39
CA ILE A 110 -2.99 2.30 -0.36
C ILE A 110 -2.95 2.97 -1.73
N ALA A 111 -4.07 2.94 -2.47
CA ALA A 111 -4.16 3.56 -3.79
C ALA A 111 -3.96 5.08 -3.71
N ILE A 112 -4.51 5.75 -2.69
CA ILE A 112 -4.32 7.19 -2.46
C ILE A 112 -2.84 7.51 -2.20
N LEU A 113 -2.20 6.78 -1.28
CA LEU A 113 -0.79 7.01 -0.92
C LEU A 113 0.13 6.77 -2.11
N ALA A 114 -0.08 5.69 -2.85
CA ALA A 114 0.66 5.40 -4.08
C ALA A 114 0.53 6.55 -5.08
N ALA A 115 -0.70 6.95 -5.41
CA ALA A 115 -0.95 8.05 -6.34
C ALA A 115 -0.26 9.35 -5.92
N LEU A 116 -0.32 9.67 -4.62
CA LEU A 116 0.25 10.88 -4.05
C LEU A 116 1.78 10.87 -4.14
N PHE A 117 2.44 9.81 -3.67
CA PHE A 117 3.90 9.73 -3.69
C PHE A 117 4.46 9.73 -5.10
N PHE A 118 3.89 8.95 -6.02
CA PHE A 118 4.32 8.98 -7.42
C PHE A 118 4.15 10.37 -8.03
N LYS A 119 3.01 11.02 -7.81
CA LYS A 119 2.77 12.38 -8.32
C LYS A 119 3.77 13.39 -7.79
N LEU A 120 4.08 13.39 -6.49
CA LEU A 120 5.06 14.30 -5.90
C LEU A 120 6.46 14.07 -6.49
N VAL A 121 6.89 12.82 -6.55
CA VAL A 121 8.22 12.44 -7.02
C VAL A 121 8.42 12.69 -8.52
N TYR A 122 7.37 12.62 -9.33
CA TYR A 122 7.43 13.03 -10.74
C TYR A 122 7.64 14.54 -10.91
N GLN A 123 7.24 15.37 -9.94
CA GLN A 123 7.39 16.83 -10.04
C GLN A 123 8.82 17.27 -9.72
N LYS A 124 9.40 16.76 -8.63
CA LYS A 124 10.78 17.10 -8.22
C LYS A 124 11.43 15.91 -7.51
N ASP A 125 12.71 15.70 -7.80
CA ASP A 125 13.49 14.61 -7.20
C ASP A 125 13.66 14.76 -5.69
N LEU A 126 13.66 16.00 -5.16
CA LEU A 126 13.74 16.25 -3.72
C LEU A 126 12.63 15.53 -2.94
N TRP A 127 11.46 15.31 -3.55
CA TRP A 127 10.35 14.61 -2.92
C TRP A 127 10.61 13.11 -2.68
N LEU A 128 11.68 12.53 -3.23
CA LEU A 128 12.16 11.18 -2.87
C LEU A 128 12.55 11.08 -1.39
N LEU A 129 12.86 12.20 -0.74
CA LEU A 129 13.18 12.22 0.68
C LEU A 129 11.95 11.97 1.57
N ILE A 130 10.75 12.38 1.17
CA ILE A 130 9.55 12.22 2.00
C ILE A 130 9.28 10.75 2.36
N PRO A 131 9.13 9.82 1.40
CA PRO A 131 8.83 8.43 1.75
C PRO A 131 9.97 7.82 2.58
N THR A 132 11.21 8.23 2.35
CA THR A 132 12.37 7.81 3.15
C THR A 132 12.27 8.27 4.61
N VAL A 133 11.96 9.55 4.84
CA VAL A 133 11.81 10.12 6.18
C VAL A 133 10.64 9.46 6.91
N ILE A 134 9.49 9.30 6.25
CA ILE A 134 8.32 8.61 6.82
C ILE A 134 8.68 7.17 7.21
N PHE A 135 9.39 6.45 6.33
CA PHE A 135 9.86 5.08 6.61
C PHE A 135 10.76 5.02 7.85
N ILE A 136 11.77 5.90 7.93
CA ILE A 136 12.69 5.97 9.07
C ILE A 136 11.93 6.29 10.37
N LEU A 137 11.06 7.30 10.36
CA LEU A 137 10.26 7.66 11.53
C LEU A 137 9.35 6.51 11.98
N ALA A 138 8.72 5.82 11.03
CA ALA A 138 7.84 4.70 11.33
C ALA A 138 8.60 3.50 11.93
N ILE A 139 9.81 3.19 11.43
CA ILE A 139 10.65 2.15 12.01
C ILE A 139 11.14 2.53 13.39
N ILE A 140 11.65 3.75 13.57
CA ILE A 140 12.11 4.24 14.88
C ILE A 140 10.97 4.12 15.88
N PHE A 141 9.78 4.60 15.51
CA PHE A 141 8.59 4.50 16.35
C PHE A 141 8.27 3.05 16.73
N ILE A 142 8.20 2.13 15.77
CA ILE A 142 7.89 0.71 16.03
C ILE A 142 8.97 0.04 16.87
N PHE A 143 10.24 0.33 16.58
CA PHE A 143 11.37 -0.24 17.29
C PHE A 143 11.34 0.19 18.76
N PHE A 144 11.21 1.49 19.03
CA PHE A 144 11.13 2.02 20.40
C PHE A 144 9.86 1.57 21.13
N TYR A 145 8.72 1.55 20.43
CA TYR A 145 7.48 1.02 20.99
C TYR A 145 7.65 -0.44 21.42
N TYR A 146 8.36 -1.25 20.63
CA TYR A 146 8.61 -2.64 21.00
C TYR A 146 9.67 -2.80 22.09
N PHE A 147 10.71 -1.97 22.05
CA PHE A 147 11.78 -1.97 23.03
C PHE A 147 11.27 -1.64 24.45
N SER A 148 10.30 -0.74 24.58
CA SER A 148 9.75 -0.31 25.88
C SER A 148 8.79 -1.32 26.53
N LEU A 149 8.33 -2.35 25.81
CA LEU A 149 7.34 -3.29 26.32
C LEU A 149 7.94 -4.37 27.22
N ASN A 150 7.14 -4.84 28.17
CA ASN A 150 7.54 -5.91 29.08
C ASN A 150 7.50 -7.27 28.36
N SER A 151 8.48 -8.14 28.64
CA SER A 151 8.62 -9.48 28.04
C SER A 151 7.41 -10.38 28.29
N GLN A 152 6.71 -10.19 29.42
CA GLN A 152 5.52 -10.97 29.77
C GLN A 152 4.36 -10.77 28.78
N GLN A 153 4.17 -9.54 28.26
CA GLN A 153 3.12 -9.25 27.26
C GLN A 153 3.39 -9.92 25.92
N ILE A 154 4.66 -10.18 25.62
CA ILE A 154 5.11 -10.84 24.39
C ILE A 154 4.90 -12.35 24.49
N SER A 155 4.99 -12.93 25.69
CA SER A 155 4.99 -14.40 25.91
C SER A 155 3.67 -15.14 25.63
N ARG A 156 2.60 -14.44 25.20
CA ARG A 156 1.29 -15.03 24.86
C ARG A 156 1.24 -15.64 23.45
N VAL A 157 2.37 -15.78 22.77
CA VAL A 157 2.58 -16.51 21.50
C VAL A 157 2.03 -17.95 21.57
N PRO A 158 1.52 -18.56 20.47
CA PRO A 158 1.05 -19.94 20.56
C PRO A 158 2.21 -20.86 20.93
N VAL A 159 1.94 -21.92 21.72
CA VAL A 159 2.97 -22.79 22.32
C VAL A 159 4.01 -23.27 21.29
N ALA A 160 3.56 -23.62 20.08
CA ALA A 160 4.42 -24.09 18.99
C ALA A 160 5.44 -23.05 18.47
N TRP A 161 5.25 -21.77 18.78
CA TRP A 161 6.08 -20.67 18.29
C TRP A 161 6.76 -19.88 19.42
N ARG A 162 6.53 -20.27 20.68
CA ARG A 162 6.98 -19.52 21.86
C ARG A 162 8.50 -19.42 21.93
N SER A 163 9.22 -20.46 21.52
CA SER A 163 10.70 -20.46 21.48
C SER A 163 11.28 -19.64 20.32
N THR A 164 10.50 -19.41 19.25
CA THR A 164 10.99 -18.71 18.04
C THR A 164 10.69 -17.21 18.08
N PHE A 165 9.72 -16.78 18.88
CA PHE A 165 9.23 -15.39 18.92
C PHE A 165 9.38 -14.75 20.30
N ASP A 166 10.60 -14.80 20.84
CA ASP A 166 10.98 -14.00 21.99
C ASP A 166 11.18 -12.52 21.62
N LYS A 167 11.13 -11.64 22.63
CA LYS A 167 11.35 -10.19 22.45
C LYS A 167 12.58 -9.87 21.59
N ILE A 168 13.69 -10.53 21.90
CA ILE A 168 14.98 -10.31 21.23
C ILE A 168 14.91 -10.73 19.77
N THR A 169 14.29 -11.88 19.48
CA THR A 169 14.17 -12.40 18.10
C THR A 169 13.34 -11.47 17.22
N ILE A 170 12.23 -10.93 17.74
CA ILE A 170 11.36 -10.01 16.99
C ILE A 170 12.05 -8.66 16.77
N LEU A 171 12.74 -8.12 17.78
CA LEU A 171 13.55 -6.91 17.61
C LEU A 171 14.66 -7.09 16.58
N SER A 172 15.36 -8.23 16.64
CA SER A 172 16.39 -8.59 15.67
C SER A 172 15.82 -8.69 14.26
N LEU A 173 14.63 -9.27 14.11
CA LEU A 173 13.97 -9.45 12.81
C LEU A 173 13.44 -8.12 12.25
N ILE A 174 12.86 -7.26 13.08
CA ILE A 174 12.50 -5.89 12.69
C ILE A 174 13.75 -5.12 12.27
N GLY A 175 14.82 -5.19 13.06
CA GLY A 175 16.08 -4.52 12.81
C GLY A 175 16.74 -4.99 11.51
N SER A 176 16.80 -6.30 11.27
CA SER A 176 17.42 -6.88 10.08
C SER A 176 16.65 -6.55 8.80
N ILE A 177 15.31 -6.64 8.81
CA ILE A 177 14.48 -6.24 7.66
C ILE A 177 14.62 -4.74 7.40
N SER A 178 14.58 -3.92 8.44
CA SER A 178 14.72 -2.47 8.33
C SER A 178 16.08 -2.07 7.76
N LEU A 179 17.15 -2.72 8.24
CA LEU A 179 18.51 -2.52 7.75
C LEU A 179 18.65 -2.98 6.30
N PHE A 180 18.09 -4.14 5.94
CA PHE A 180 18.08 -4.63 4.56
C PHE A 180 17.39 -3.64 3.61
N ILE A 181 16.18 -3.17 3.96
CA ILE A 181 15.44 -2.18 3.17
C ILE A 181 16.26 -0.88 3.05
N SER A 182 16.87 -0.42 4.15
CA SER A 182 17.67 0.81 4.16
C SER A 182 18.91 0.70 3.26
N ILE A 183 19.63 -0.42 3.33
CA ILE A 183 20.78 -0.68 2.45
C ILE A 183 20.34 -0.72 0.99
N ALA A 184 19.27 -1.47 0.68
CA ALA A 184 18.75 -1.53 -0.68
C ALA A 184 18.31 -0.15 -1.19
N ALA A 185 17.66 0.66 -0.34
CA ALA A 185 17.28 2.03 -0.65
C ALA A 185 18.49 2.92 -0.94
N ILE A 186 19.53 2.86 -0.10
CA ILE A 186 20.77 3.62 -0.28
C ILE A 186 21.44 3.23 -1.59
N ILE A 187 21.56 1.94 -1.90
CA ILE A 187 22.13 1.45 -3.16
C ILE A 187 21.34 2.00 -4.35
N LEU A 188 20.02 1.86 -4.35
CA LEU A 188 19.15 2.34 -5.43
C LEU A 188 19.22 3.87 -5.57
N PHE A 189 19.29 4.60 -4.45
CA PHE A 189 19.42 6.05 -4.45
C PHE A 189 20.78 6.51 -5.01
N ILE A 190 21.87 5.86 -4.64
CA ILE A 190 23.21 6.14 -5.18
C ILE A 190 23.24 5.85 -6.68
N LEU A 191 22.71 4.71 -7.12
CA LEU A 191 22.62 4.35 -8.53
C LEU A 191 21.79 5.38 -9.31
N TYR A 192 20.64 5.80 -8.77
CA TYR A 192 19.84 6.87 -9.35
C TYR A 192 20.61 8.18 -9.43
N TYR A 193 21.27 8.59 -8.35
CA TYR A 193 21.97 9.87 -8.31
C TYR A 193 23.14 9.92 -9.31
N LYS A 194 23.88 8.81 -9.47
CA LYS A 194 24.99 8.69 -10.41
C LYS A 194 24.55 8.62 -11.87
N THR A 195 23.53 7.82 -12.18
CA THR A 195 23.14 7.54 -13.57
C THR A 195 22.00 8.42 -14.07
N LYS A 196 21.19 9.00 -13.18
CA LYS A 196 19.95 9.73 -13.46
C LYS A 196 18.89 8.93 -14.25
N GLU A 197 19.05 7.61 -14.29
CA GLU A 197 18.14 6.71 -15.00
C GLU A 197 16.81 6.53 -14.26
N GLN A 198 15.69 6.68 -14.98
CA GLN A 198 14.34 6.59 -14.40
C GLN A 198 14.03 5.22 -13.78
N LYS A 199 14.64 4.14 -14.28
CA LYS A 199 14.43 2.78 -13.74
C LYS A 199 14.82 2.69 -12.26
N TRP A 200 15.92 3.32 -11.85
CA TRP A 200 16.38 3.29 -10.45
C TRP A 200 15.51 4.18 -9.57
N LYS A 201 15.03 5.31 -10.10
CA LYS A 201 14.06 6.17 -9.42
C LYS A 201 12.77 5.42 -9.12
N ILE A 202 12.22 4.71 -10.12
CA ILE A 202 11.01 3.90 -9.97
C ILE A 202 11.26 2.75 -8.99
N ALA A 203 12.41 2.10 -9.05
CA ALA A 203 12.78 1.03 -8.12
C ALA A 203 12.87 1.50 -6.66
N PHE A 204 13.58 2.61 -6.43
CA PHE A 204 13.66 3.23 -5.13
C PHE A 204 12.27 3.60 -4.60
N LEU A 205 11.47 4.28 -5.41
CA LEU A 205 10.14 4.75 -5.01
C LEU A 205 9.21 3.58 -4.69
N SER A 206 9.22 2.53 -5.52
CA SER A 206 8.42 1.33 -5.31
C SER A 206 8.79 0.63 -4.02
N LEU A 207 10.10 0.46 -3.76
CA LEU A 207 10.60 -0.13 -2.52
C LEU A 207 10.15 0.68 -1.29
N MET A 208 10.30 2.01 -1.32
CA MET A 208 9.96 2.88 -0.18
C MET A 208 8.46 2.93 0.08
N ILE A 209 7.63 3.09 -0.96
CA ILE A 209 6.17 3.06 -0.80
C ILE A 209 5.75 1.71 -0.22
N LEU A 210 6.24 0.61 -0.80
CA LEU A 210 5.87 -0.72 -0.32
C LEU A 210 6.30 -0.93 1.14
N ALA A 211 7.52 -0.53 1.50
CA ALA A 211 8.01 -0.60 2.87
C ALA A 211 7.12 0.16 3.86
N ILE A 212 6.74 1.41 3.54
CA ILE A 212 5.80 2.21 4.36
C ILE A 212 4.45 1.51 4.49
N LEU A 213 3.90 1.00 3.38
CA LEU A 213 2.61 0.32 3.39
C LEU A 213 2.64 -0.96 4.24
N PHE A 214 3.73 -1.71 4.20
CA PHE A 214 3.93 -2.87 5.06
C PHE A 214 3.95 -2.47 6.53
N ILE A 215 4.72 -1.44 6.87
CA ILE A 215 4.80 -0.95 8.24
C ILE A 215 3.42 -0.49 8.76
N ILE A 216 2.75 0.39 8.02
CA ILE A 216 1.48 0.97 8.47
C ILE A 216 0.36 -0.07 8.44
N PHE A 217 0.13 -0.71 7.30
CA PHE A 217 -1.04 -1.56 7.14
C PHE A 217 -0.84 -2.99 7.60
N ARG A 218 0.36 -3.56 7.42
CA ARG A 218 0.61 -4.97 7.76
C ARG A 218 1.11 -5.12 9.18
N TRP A 219 2.06 -4.29 9.62
CA TRP A 219 2.64 -4.43 10.95
C TRP A 219 1.76 -3.75 12.01
N PHE A 220 1.26 -2.55 11.74
CA PHE A 220 0.46 -1.83 12.74
C PHE A 220 -1.04 -2.13 12.62
N TRP A 221 -1.65 -1.85 11.47
CA TRP A 221 -3.11 -1.89 11.35
C TRP A 221 -3.69 -3.31 11.36
N HIS A 222 -3.06 -4.25 10.66
CA HIS A 222 -3.62 -5.60 10.46
C HIS A 222 -3.84 -6.38 11.78
N PRO A 223 -2.89 -6.43 12.74
CA PRO A 223 -3.14 -7.06 14.05
C PRO A 223 -4.28 -6.38 14.82
N ILE A 224 -4.37 -5.05 14.80
CA ILE A 224 -5.42 -4.29 15.48
C ILE A 224 -6.79 -4.61 14.88
N ALA A 225 -6.89 -4.58 13.55
CA ALA A 225 -8.11 -4.91 12.83
C ALA A 225 -8.55 -6.35 13.13
N PHE A 226 -7.61 -7.30 13.17
CA PHE A 226 -7.93 -8.70 13.46
C PHE A 226 -8.47 -8.89 14.88
N ILE A 227 -7.85 -8.26 15.88
CA ILE A 227 -8.30 -8.36 17.27
C ILE A 227 -9.69 -7.76 17.43
N LYS A 228 -9.96 -6.60 16.83
CA LYS A 228 -11.29 -5.98 16.84
C LYS A 228 -12.33 -6.85 16.15
N TYR A 229 -12.00 -7.41 14.97
CA TYR A 229 -12.86 -8.35 14.26
C TYR A 229 -13.17 -9.58 15.11
N TYR A 230 -12.15 -10.20 15.71
CA TYR A 230 -12.30 -11.38 16.55
C TYR A 230 -13.24 -11.10 17.73
N ASN A 231 -13.04 -9.99 18.43
CA ASN A 231 -13.87 -9.62 19.57
C ASN A 231 -15.31 -9.30 19.18
N ARG A 232 -15.52 -8.68 18.01
CA ARG A 232 -16.86 -8.27 17.56
C ARG A 232 -17.69 -9.43 17.01
N TYR A 233 -17.09 -10.35 16.26
CA TYR A 233 -17.83 -11.32 15.45
C TYR A 233 -17.58 -12.79 15.79
N ILE A 234 -16.42 -13.13 16.36
CA ILE A 234 -16.10 -14.52 16.72
C ILE A 234 -16.39 -14.76 18.20
N ASN A 235 -15.97 -13.82 19.05
CA ASN A 235 -16.15 -13.93 20.48
C ASN A 235 -17.55 -13.47 20.91
N ARG A 236 -18.31 -14.37 21.54
CA ARG A 236 -19.66 -14.06 22.07
C ARG A 236 -19.63 -13.11 23.29
N SER A 237 -18.51 -13.00 24.00
CA SER A 237 -18.39 -12.13 25.19
C SER A 237 -17.87 -10.71 24.91
N GLY A 238 -17.50 -10.40 23.67
CA GLY A 238 -17.16 -9.04 23.23
C GLY A 238 -15.76 -8.50 23.61
N ASN A 239 -15.03 -9.10 24.56
CA ASN A 239 -13.75 -8.53 25.07
C ASN A 239 -12.66 -9.55 25.49
N ASP A 240 -12.69 -10.78 25.00
CA ASP A 240 -11.72 -11.84 25.37
C ASP A 240 -10.26 -11.49 24.98
N ARG A 241 -10.05 -10.85 23.82
CA ARG A 241 -8.70 -10.50 23.34
C ARG A 241 -8.43 -9.01 23.44
N LEU A 242 -7.77 -8.57 24.50
CA LEU A 242 -7.30 -7.19 24.60
C LEU A 242 -6.15 -6.93 23.62
N ILE A 243 -6.16 -5.77 22.96
CA ILE A 243 -5.17 -5.39 21.94
C ILE A 243 -3.74 -5.44 22.51
N ASN A 244 -3.52 -4.87 23.69
CA ASN A 244 -2.22 -4.86 24.36
C ASN A 244 -1.60 -6.26 24.55
N ASN A 245 -2.43 -7.29 24.71
CA ASN A 245 -2.01 -8.65 25.04
C ASN A 245 -1.82 -9.53 23.80
N PHE A 246 -2.59 -9.29 22.74
CA PHE A 246 -2.62 -10.16 21.55
C PHE A 246 -2.07 -9.49 20.29
N PHE A 247 -1.78 -8.19 20.31
CA PHE A 247 -1.20 -7.50 19.15
C PHE A 247 0.07 -8.20 18.66
N PHE A 248 0.97 -8.56 19.57
CA PHE A 248 2.25 -9.22 19.25
C PHE A 248 2.06 -10.65 18.75
N TYR A 249 1.07 -11.37 19.29
CA TYR A 249 0.75 -12.71 18.82
C TYR A 249 0.49 -12.75 17.31
N TYR A 250 -0.26 -11.78 16.78
CA TYR A 250 -0.54 -11.71 15.35
C TYR A 250 0.54 -11.00 14.55
N LEU A 251 1.26 -10.05 15.15
CA LEU A 251 2.32 -9.31 14.48
C LEU A 251 3.47 -10.22 14.04
N SER A 252 3.98 -11.08 14.93
CA SER A 252 5.17 -11.89 14.69
C SER A 252 5.17 -12.68 13.37
N PRO A 253 4.14 -13.49 13.07
CA PRO A 253 4.08 -14.21 11.79
C PRO A 253 3.92 -13.27 10.58
N ILE A 254 3.37 -12.07 10.76
CA ILE A 254 3.23 -11.09 9.66
C ILE A 254 4.59 -10.51 9.29
N ILE A 255 5.43 -10.17 10.26
CA ILE A 255 6.77 -9.63 9.99
C ILE A 255 7.61 -10.68 9.27
N LEU A 256 7.57 -11.94 9.70
CA LEU A 256 8.30 -13.03 9.04
C LEU A 256 7.88 -13.17 7.57
N LYS A 257 6.58 -13.17 7.27
CA LYS A 257 6.07 -13.21 5.89
C LYS A 257 6.52 -11.99 5.08
N SER A 258 6.62 -10.84 5.74
CA SER A 258 7.02 -9.58 5.11
C SER A 258 8.44 -9.64 4.54
N ALA A 259 9.35 -10.35 5.20
CA ALA A 259 10.73 -10.53 4.74
C ALA A 259 10.80 -11.14 3.34
N PHE A 260 9.91 -12.09 3.03
CA PHE A 260 9.86 -12.76 1.73
C PHE A 260 8.98 -12.00 0.72
N SER A 261 7.83 -11.48 1.16
CA SER A 261 6.91 -10.83 0.24
C SER A 261 7.42 -9.48 -0.29
N LEU A 262 8.17 -8.73 0.52
CA LEU A 262 8.61 -7.38 0.16
C LEU A 262 9.56 -7.36 -1.06
N PRO A 263 10.61 -8.21 -1.14
CA PRO A 263 11.44 -8.31 -2.34
C PRO A 263 10.65 -8.71 -3.59
N ILE A 264 9.78 -9.72 -3.47
CA ILE A 264 8.97 -10.22 -4.59
C ILE A 264 8.05 -9.12 -5.12
N TYR A 265 7.39 -8.39 -4.22
CA TYR A 265 6.46 -7.33 -4.62
C TYR A 265 7.18 -6.13 -5.19
N THR A 266 8.33 -5.76 -4.63
CA THR A 266 9.17 -4.70 -5.19
C THR A 266 9.59 -5.06 -6.60
N PHE A 267 10.07 -6.28 -6.83
CA PHE A 267 10.44 -6.75 -8.17
C PHE A 267 9.26 -6.69 -9.16
N CYS A 268 8.06 -7.13 -8.72
CA CYS A 268 6.84 -7.05 -9.51
C CYS A 268 6.51 -5.60 -9.90
N LEU A 269 6.52 -4.67 -8.92
CA LEU A 269 6.26 -3.25 -9.16
C LEU A 269 7.26 -2.64 -10.14
N VAL A 270 8.56 -2.90 -9.94
CA VAL A 270 9.62 -2.34 -10.77
C VAL A 270 9.51 -2.77 -12.23
N SER A 271 9.13 -4.03 -12.45
CA SER A 271 9.01 -4.59 -13.80
C SER A 271 7.78 -4.05 -14.55
N THR A 272 6.72 -3.71 -13.83
CA THR A 272 5.40 -3.41 -14.40
C THR A 272 5.08 -1.91 -14.46
N ILE A 273 5.59 -1.10 -13.52
CA ILE A 273 5.35 0.36 -13.51
C ILE A 273 5.77 1.05 -14.83
N PRO A 274 6.93 0.73 -15.45
CA PRO A 274 7.29 1.31 -16.73
C PRO A 274 6.25 1.05 -17.83
N LEU A 275 5.71 -0.17 -17.90
CA LEU A 275 4.66 -0.56 -18.83
C LEU A 275 3.37 0.24 -18.57
N ILE A 276 2.99 0.36 -17.31
CA ILE A 276 1.83 1.14 -16.86
C ILE A 276 1.95 2.60 -17.27
N ASN A 277 3.12 3.20 -17.04
CA ASN A 277 3.37 4.59 -17.39
C ASN A 277 3.33 4.81 -18.91
N TYR A 278 3.83 3.85 -19.68
CA TYR A 278 3.74 3.88 -21.14
C TYR A 278 2.28 3.85 -21.62
N LEU A 279 1.45 2.97 -21.06
CA LEU A 279 0.01 2.91 -21.40
C LEU A 279 -0.72 4.21 -21.03
N ASN A 280 -0.47 4.73 -19.83
CA ASN A 280 -1.06 6.00 -19.38
C ASN A 280 -0.62 7.19 -20.23
N TYR A 281 0.65 7.20 -20.67
CA TYR A 281 1.16 8.25 -21.55
C TYR A 281 0.45 8.23 -22.90
N ARG A 282 0.31 7.05 -23.51
CA ARG A 282 -0.33 6.88 -24.81
C ARG A 282 -1.81 7.24 -24.78
N HIS A 283 -2.51 6.89 -23.70
CA HIS A 283 -3.93 7.22 -23.55
C HIS A 283 -4.17 8.70 -23.28
N ASN A 284 -3.43 9.30 -22.35
CA ASN A 284 -3.59 10.72 -22.00
C ASN A 284 -2.97 11.69 -23.02
N TYR A 285 -2.47 11.19 -24.16
CA TYR A 285 -1.80 12.00 -25.18
C TYR A 285 -2.74 13.07 -25.77
N GLN A 286 -3.98 12.70 -26.14
CA GLN A 286 -4.95 13.63 -26.71
C GLN A 286 -5.36 14.73 -25.70
N SER A 287 -5.62 14.33 -24.45
CA SER A 287 -5.91 15.26 -23.35
C SER A 287 -4.78 16.26 -23.07
N ARG A 288 -3.51 15.89 -23.33
CA ARG A 288 -2.34 16.78 -23.14
C ARG A 288 -2.14 17.75 -24.30
N LEU A 289 -2.59 17.39 -25.51
CA LEU A 289 -2.58 18.27 -26.67
C LEU A 289 -3.72 19.29 -26.68
N GLY A 290 -4.63 19.23 -25.71
CA GLY A 290 -5.70 20.23 -25.53
C GLY A 290 -6.87 20.07 -26.50
N TYR A 291 -7.01 18.90 -27.14
CA TYR A 291 -8.20 18.50 -27.89
C TYR A 291 -9.37 18.14 -26.95
#